data_AF-A0A1Q9NBA6-F1
#
_entry.id   AF-A0A1Q9NBA6-F1
#
_cell.length_a   1.000
_cell.length_b   1.000
_cell.length_c   1.000
_cell.angle_alpha   90.00
_cell.angle_beta   90.00
_cell.angle_gamma   90.00
#
_symmetry.space_group_name_H-M   'P 1'
#
loop_
_entity.id
_entity.type
_entity.pdbx_description
1 polymer ?
#
loop_
_entity_poly.entity_id
_entity_poly.type
_entity_poly.pdbx_seq_one_letter_code
_entity_poly.pdbx_strand_id
1 'polypeptide(L)'
;MIENYSKLNLDTNVKNSLKKLSSFRDMHPENVLFDIKFSKYDNSDIKFILYLSIRNYSNDPLPNELFFGDISELSIYDRSSNNRFYDSIFSNKNLIRLNLALYNNFSVIPDNFHILSRLTELSIQIPNLDSFPSSVCRLKHLISLTLICSNIIKLPELIFELNSKLLSLTIGSVKESNMDDIKNETKRLQIPEIILLGQ
;
A
#
# COMPACT_ATOMS: atom_id res chain seq x y z
N MET A 1 13.92 3.99 20.07
CA MET A 1 12.96 5.13 20.01
C MET A 1 11.50 4.64 19.94
N ILE A 2 10.96 4.00 20.99
CA ILE A 2 9.52 3.61 21.07
C ILE A 2 8.78 4.31 22.22
N GLU A 3 9.45 5.02 23.11
CA GLU A 3 8.91 5.31 24.44
C GLU A 3 7.94 6.50 24.57
N ASN A 4 7.52 7.20 23.51
CA ASN A 4 6.75 8.45 23.68
C ASN A 4 5.39 8.54 22.96
N TYR A 5 4.76 7.43 22.57
CA TYR A 5 3.39 7.47 22.01
C TYR A 5 2.28 7.40 23.05
N SER A 6 2.60 7.07 24.31
CA SER A 6 1.65 7.08 25.43
C SER A 6 1.06 8.46 25.70
N LYS A 7 1.79 9.52 25.36
CA LYS A 7 1.35 10.92 25.47
C LYS A 7 0.54 11.42 24.28
N LEU A 8 0.45 10.64 23.21
CA LEU A 8 -0.33 11.00 22.02
C LEU A 8 -1.79 10.55 22.19
N ASN A 9 -2.72 11.39 21.77
CA ASN A 9 -4.15 11.08 21.77
C ASN A 9 -4.51 10.16 20.59
N LEU A 10 -3.92 8.96 20.55
CA LEU A 10 -4.20 7.95 19.54
C LEU A 10 -5.47 7.18 19.89
N ASP A 11 -6.22 6.79 18.85
CA ASP A 11 -7.32 5.83 18.95
C ASP A 11 -6.86 4.54 19.63
N THR A 12 -7.76 3.91 20.39
CA THR A 12 -7.47 2.70 21.17
C THR A 12 -7.02 1.54 20.27
N ASN A 13 -7.58 1.41 19.07
CA ASN A 13 -7.17 0.36 18.14
C ASN A 13 -5.76 0.59 17.61
N VAL A 14 -5.41 1.85 17.32
CA VAL A 14 -4.04 2.21 16.93
C VAL A 14 -3.06 1.87 18.05
N LYS A 15 -3.37 2.21 19.31
CA LYS A 15 -2.52 1.85 20.46
C LYS A 15 -2.34 0.34 20.61
N ASN A 16 -3.39 -0.44 20.40
CA ASN A 16 -3.35 -1.91 20.47
C ASN A 16 -2.51 -2.50 19.33
N SER A 17 -2.68 -2.00 18.11
CA SER A 17 -1.87 -2.33 16.94
C SER A 17 -0.37 -2.08 17.21
N LEU A 18 -0.02 -0.92 17.77
CA LEU A 18 1.37 -0.57 18.12
C LEU A 18 1.96 -1.49 19.20
N LYS A 19 1.16 -1.89 20.20
CA LYS A 19 1.60 -2.85 21.22
C LYS A 19 1.88 -4.23 20.62
N LYS A 20 0.98 -4.74 19.77
CA LYS A 20 1.16 -6.01 19.07
C LYS A 20 2.40 -5.98 18.17
N LEU A 21 2.61 -4.89 17.42
CA LEU A 21 3.83 -4.68 16.62
C LEU A 21 5.07 -4.71 17.52
N SER A 22 5.08 -3.95 18.61
CA SER A 22 6.22 -3.90 19.54
C SER A 22 6.55 -5.29 20.08
N SER A 23 5.54 -6.04 20.53
CA SER A 23 5.72 -7.43 20.98
C SER A 23 6.30 -8.33 19.89
N PHE A 24 5.83 -8.20 18.64
CA PHE A 24 6.35 -8.98 17.51
C PHE A 24 7.82 -8.66 17.22
N ARG A 25 8.20 -7.37 17.23
CA ARG A 25 9.60 -6.97 17.09
C ARG A 25 10.45 -7.44 18.26
N ASP A 26 9.95 -7.42 19.48
CA ASP A 26 10.72 -7.89 20.63
C ASP A 26 11.03 -9.40 20.50
N MET A 27 10.17 -10.17 19.82
CA MET A 27 10.44 -11.57 19.42
C MET A 27 11.39 -11.69 18.21
N HIS A 28 11.47 -10.67 17.35
CA HIS A 28 12.26 -10.64 16.12
C HIS A 28 13.12 -9.35 15.99
N PRO A 29 14.01 -9.04 16.94
CA PRO A 29 14.61 -7.71 17.10
C PRO A 29 15.53 -7.30 15.93
N GLU A 30 16.22 -8.26 15.32
CA GLU A 30 17.12 -8.03 14.19
C GLU A 30 16.40 -8.03 12.83
N ASN A 31 15.17 -8.54 12.81
CA ASN A 31 14.46 -8.83 11.56
C ASN A 31 13.26 -7.93 11.33
N VAL A 32 12.88 -7.10 12.30
CA VAL A 32 11.72 -6.23 12.18
C VAL A 32 12.08 -4.80 12.55
N LEU A 33 11.93 -3.88 11.61
CA LEU A 33 12.11 -2.45 11.85
C LEU A 33 10.78 -1.74 11.71
N PHE A 34 10.49 -0.83 12.63
CA PHE A 34 9.35 0.06 12.55
C PHE A 34 9.80 1.51 12.67
N ASP A 35 9.37 2.36 11.75
CA ASP A 35 9.45 3.81 11.90
C ASP A 35 8.03 4.37 12.07
N ILE A 36 7.88 5.24 13.05
CA ILE A 36 6.61 5.90 13.35
C ILE A 36 6.85 7.40 13.39
N LYS A 37 6.18 8.12 12.49
CA LYS A 37 6.20 9.58 12.46
C LYS A 37 4.80 10.14 12.69
N PHE A 38 4.77 11.27 13.39
CA PHE A 38 3.57 12.06 13.61
C PHE A 38 3.78 13.42 12.99
N SER A 39 2.86 13.88 12.15
CA SER A 39 2.85 15.25 11.64
C SER A 39 1.51 15.93 11.92
N LYS A 40 1.56 17.22 12.22
CA LYS A 40 0.39 18.10 12.32
C LYS A 40 0.22 18.82 10.97
N TYR A 41 -0.98 18.80 10.40
CA TYR A 41 -1.32 19.68 9.28
C TYR A 41 -1.73 21.04 9.83
N ASP A 42 -1.26 22.12 9.21
CA ASP A 42 -1.56 23.47 9.68
C ASP A 42 -3.03 23.84 9.34
N ASN A 43 -3.71 24.46 10.32
CA ASN A 43 -5.00 25.16 10.20
C ASN A 43 -6.35 24.40 10.06
N SER A 44 -6.49 23.17 10.56
CA SER A 44 -7.81 22.69 11.04
C SER A 44 -7.67 21.56 12.06
N ASP A 45 -8.67 21.41 12.93
CA ASP A 45 -8.76 20.44 14.03
C ASP A 45 -8.03 19.13 13.69
N ILE A 46 -6.97 18.85 14.45
CA ILE A 46 -5.90 17.91 14.12
C ILE A 46 -6.43 16.56 13.63
N LYS A 47 -6.16 16.21 12.36
CA LYS A 47 -6.23 14.82 11.87
C LYS A 47 -4.82 14.24 11.86
N PHE A 48 -4.52 13.42 12.86
CA PHE A 48 -3.24 12.76 13.05
C PHE A 48 -2.86 11.94 11.81
N ILE A 49 -1.68 12.19 11.24
CA ILE A 49 -1.09 11.29 10.24
C ILE A 49 -0.11 10.39 10.99
N LEU A 50 -0.52 9.15 11.21
CA LEU A 50 0.37 8.07 11.59
C LEU A 50 1.06 7.59 10.32
N TYR A 51 2.37 7.78 10.24
CA TYR A 51 3.22 7.09 9.27
C TYR A 51 3.72 5.83 9.97
N LEU A 52 3.37 4.67 9.47
CA LEU A 52 3.95 3.41 9.93
C LEU A 52 4.73 2.79 8.78
N SER A 53 6.06 2.78 8.88
CA SER A 53 6.92 2.01 7.97
C SER A 53 7.35 0.74 8.66
N ILE A 54 6.94 -0.41 8.14
CA ILE A 54 7.38 -1.72 8.63
C ILE A 54 8.37 -2.31 7.65
N ARG A 55 9.50 -2.83 8.13
CA ARG A 55 10.39 -3.71 7.38
C ARG A 55 10.47 -5.07 8.07
N ASN A 56 9.85 -6.11 7.51
CA ASN A 56 9.92 -7.47 8.04
C ASN A 56 10.85 -8.34 7.18
N TYR A 57 11.92 -8.84 7.78
CA TYR A 57 12.91 -9.76 7.21
C TYR A 57 12.85 -11.15 7.87
N SER A 58 11.97 -11.35 8.85
CA SER A 58 11.79 -12.64 9.50
C SER A 58 10.99 -13.57 8.60
N ASN A 59 11.04 -14.88 8.83
CA ASN A 59 10.15 -15.80 8.11
C ASN A 59 8.71 -15.78 8.67
N ASP A 60 8.52 -15.21 9.87
CA ASP A 60 7.23 -15.14 10.53
C ASP A 60 6.39 -13.99 9.98
N PRO A 61 5.11 -14.21 9.65
CA PRO A 61 4.22 -13.15 9.21
C PRO A 61 3.97 -12.17 10.33
N LEU A 62 3.90 -10.87 9.98
CA LEU A 62 3.30 -9.91 10.88
C LEU A 62 1.89 -10.40 11.24
N PRO A 63 1.45 -10.30 12.51
CA PRO A 63 0.09 -10.67 12.89
C PRO A 63 -0.98 -10.04 11.97
N ASN A 64 -2.02 -10.79 11.63
CA ASN A 64 -3.07 -10.28 10.73
C ASN A 64 -3.93 -9.15 11.30
N GLU A 65 -3.76 -8.84 12.58
CA GLU A 65 -4.58 -7.89 13.31
C GLU A 65 -3.76 -6.69 13.81
N LEU A 66 -2.95 -6.12 12.92
CA LEU A 66 -2.04 -5.02 13.24
C LEU A 66 -2.42 -3.69 12.62
N PHE A 67 -3.30 -3.68 11.63
CA PHE A 67 -3.61 -2.46 10.90
C PHE A 67 -5.05 -2.04 11.19
N PHE A 68 -5.43 -1.97 12.47
CA PHE A 68 -6.73 -1.46 12.88
C PHE A 68 -6.62 -0.05 13.44
N GLY A 69 -7.65 0.75 13.18
CA GLY A 69 -7.83 2.09 13.73
C GLY A 69 -7.78 3.18 12.69
N ASP A 70 -7.31 4.36 13.09
CA ASP A 70 -7.27 5.56 12.27
C ASP A 70 -5.84 5.81 11.73
N ILE A 71 -5.39 4.95 10.83
CA ILE A 71 -4.11 5.11 10.13
C ILE A 71 -4.34 5.93 8.86
N SER A 72 -3.62 7.04 8.72
CA SER A 72 -3.68 7.88 7.51
C SER A 72 -2.63 7.49 6.47
N GLU A 73 -1.48 6.95 6.90
CA GLU A 73 -0.44 6.49 5.99
C GLU A 73 0.23 5.21 6.46
N LEU A 74 0.29 4.23 5.56
CA LEU A 74 0.87 2.93 5.85
C LEU A 74 1.85 2.57 4.76
N SER A 75 3.08 2.25 5.16
CA SER A 75 4.11 1.72 4.29
C SER A 75 4.58 0.38 4.83
N ILE A 76 4.31 -0.70 4.12
CA ILE A 76 4.79 -2.03 4.48
C ILE A 76 5.84 -2.44 3.47
N TYR A 77 6.99 -2.79 4.00
CA TYR A 77 8.06 -3.43 3.28
C TYR A 77 8.25 -4.81 3.89
N ASP A 78 7.93 -5.83 3.12
CA ASP A 78 7.97 -7.19 3.60
C ASP A 78 8.84 -8.01 2.68
N ARG A 79 9.85 -8.66 3.27
CA ARG A 79 10.78 -9.57 2.60
C ARG A 79 10.72 -10.96 3.20
N SER A 80 9.73 -11.21 4.04
CA SER A 80 9.54 -12.50 4.65
C SER A 80 9.21 -13.58 3.61
N SER A 81 9.51 -14.83 3.93
CA SER A 81 9.16 -15.95 3.05
C SER A 81 7.67 -16.35 3.16
N ASN A 82 6.84 -15.64 3.94
CA ASN A 82 5.44 -16.00 4.13
C ASN A 82 4.55 -15.32 3.07
N ASN A 83 3.56 -16.08 2.59
CA ASN A 83 2.63 -15.60 1.56
C ASN A 83 1.29 -15.17 2.19
N ARG A 84 1.35 -14.51 3.35
CA ARG A 84 0.15 -14.09 4.08
C ARG A 84 -0.12 -12.61 3.88
N PHE A 85 -1.25 -12.29 3.24
CA PHE A 85 -1.64 -10.90 3.03
C PHE A 85 -2.23 -10.28 4.31
N TYR A 86 -2.11 -8.96 4.41
CA TYR A 86 -2.51 -8.14 5.55
C TYR A 86 -3.93 -7.59 5.41
N ASP A 87 -4.95 -8.45 5.45
CA ASP A 87 -6.35 -8.05 5.21
C ASP A 87 -6.86 -6.94 6.13
N SER A 88 -6.34 -6.84 7.36
CA SER A 88 -6.74 -5.78 8.29
C SER A 88 -6.47 -4.37 7.77
N ILE A 89 -5.58 -4.19 6.78
CA ILE A 89 -5.33 -2.89 6.15
C ILE A 89 -6.63 -2.26 5.66
N PHE A 90 -7.54 -3.06 5.11
CA PHE A 90 -8.84 -2.60 4.59
C PHE A 90 -9.79 -2.09 5.67
N SER A 91 -9.47 -2.25 6.96
CA SER A 91 -10.24 -1.65 8.05
C SER A 91 -9.96 -0.15 8.24
N ASN A 92 -8.85 0.39 7.71
CA ASN A 92 -8.46 1.79 7.85
C ASN A 92 -9.18 2.69 6.81
N LYS A 93 -10.44 3.03 7.08
CA LYS A 93 -11.25 3.87 6.17
C LYS A 93 -10.72 5.29 5.96
N ASN A 94 -9.77 5.71 6.79
CA ASN A 94 -9.14 7.03 6.74
C ASN A 94 -7.76 7.04 6.07
N LEU A 95 -7.32 5.89 5.53
CA LEU A 95 -6.05 5.78 4.84
C LEU A 95 -6.03 6.69 3.61
N ILE A 96 -5.04 7.57 3.56
CA ILE A 96 -4.78 8.53 2.48
C ILE A 96 -3.67 8.03 1.57
N ARG A 97 -2.61 7.44 2.15
CA ARG A 97 -1.47 6.88 1.41
C ARG A 97 -1.17 5.45 1.82
N LEU A 98 -0.98 4.59 0.83
CA LEU A 98 -0.66 3.18 1.04
C LEU A 98 0.49 2.77 0.13
N ASN A 99 1.59 2.34 0.73
CA ASN A 99 2.73 1.76 0.03
C ASN A 99 2.90 0.31 0.47
N LEU A 100 2.80 -0.63 -0.46
CA LEU A 100 2.97 -2.06 -0.23
C LEU A 100 4.12 -2.58 -1.09
N ALA A 101 5.28 -2.79 -0.49
CA ALA A 101 6.41 -3.43 -1.12
C ALA A 101 6.59 -4.83 -0.53
N LEU A 102 5.89 -5.81 -1.11
CA LEU A 102 5.84 -7.19 -0.62
C LEU A 102 6.66 -8.06 -1.58
N TYR A 103 7.86 -8.45 -1.16
CA TYR A 103 8.77 -9.31 -1.91
C TYR A 103 8.54 -10.80 -1.62
N ASN A 104 7.40 -11.12 -1.03
CA ASN A 104 6.93 -12.47 -0.79
C ASN A 104 6.44 -13.07 -2.12
N ASN A 105 6.10 -14.36 -2.13
CA ASN A 105 5.68 -15.05 -3.36
C ASN A 105 4.18 -14.91 -3.63
N PHE A 106 3.67 -13.67 -3.62
CA PHE A 106 2.28 -13.37 -3.97
C PHE A 106 2.10 -13.37 -5.48
N SER A 107 1.32 -14.32 -6.00
CA SER A 107 0.75 -14.27 -7.35
C SER A 107 -0.56 -13.48 -7.40
N VAL A 108 -1.29 -13.45 -6.29
CA VAL A 108 -2.58 -12.74 -6.15
C VAL A 108 -2.63 -12.05 -4.79
N ILE A 109 -3.27 -10.89 -4.75
CA ILE A 109 -3.62 -10.17 -3.53
C ILE A 109 -5.14 -9.92 -3.47
N PRO A 110 -5.71 -9.67 -2.29
CA PRO A 110 -7.13 -9.35 -2.17
C PRO A 110 -7.52 -8.12 -3.00
N ASP A 111 -8.66 -8.21 -3.69
CA ASP A 111 -9.15 -7.14 -4.56
C ASP A 111 -10.21 -6.26 -3.88
N ASN A 112 -9.87 -5.74 -2.70
CA ASN A 112 -10.76 -4.94 -1.85
C ASN A 112 -10.29 -3.49 -1.65
N PHE A 113 -9.42 -2.98 -2.53
CA PHE A 113 -8.85 -1.63 -2.42
C PHE A 113 -9.92 -0.54 -2.45
N HIS A 114 -11.04 -0.78 -3.15
CA HIS A 114 -12.18 0.15 -3.20
C HIS A 114 -12.77 0.52 -1.82
N ILE A 115 -12.53 -0.28 -0.77
CA ILE A 115 -12.94 0.01 0.61
C ILE A 115 -12.17 1.21 1.19
N LEU A 116 -10.94 1.45 0.72
CA LEU A 116 -10.07 2.56 1.13
C LEU A 116 -10.50 3.84 0.41
N SER A 117 -11.75 4.27 0.61
CA SER A 117 -12.42 5.30 -0.18
C SER A 117 -11.77 6.69 -0.09
N ARG A 118 -10.86 6.92 0.86
CA ARG A 118 -10.13 8.20 1.04
C ARG A 118 -8.72 8.16 0.46
N LEU A 119 -8.29 7.04 -0.12
CA LEU A 119 -6.94 6.85 -0.63
C LEU A 119 -6.68 7.77 -1.83
N THR A 120 -5.60 8.54 -1.75
CA THR A 120 -5.14 9.45 -2.80
C THR A 120 -3.87 8.97 -3.47
N GLU A 121 -3.04 8.19 -2.77
CA GLU A 121 -1.81 7.63 -3.34
C GLU A 121 -1.70 6.15 -2.99
N LEU A 122 -1.46 5.32 -4.01
CA LEU A 122 -1.27 3.89 -3.87
C LEU A 122 -0.01 3.47 -4.62
N SER A 123 0.91 2.83 -3.90
CA SER A 123 2.05 2.14 -4.49
C SER A 123 2.01 0.67 -4.11
N ILE A 124 2.05 -0.22 -5.10
CA ILE A 124 2.15 -1.67 -4.89
C ILE A 124 3.37 -2.17 -5.69
N GLN A 125 4.31 -2.76 -4.99
CA GLN A 125 5.46 -3.44 -5.55
C GLN A 125 5.45 -4.90 -5.09
N ILE A 126 5.13 -5.79 -6.01
CA ILE A 126 5.06 -7.24 -5.76
C ILE A 126 5.64 -7.94 -6.99
N PRO A 127 6.86 -8.50 -6.91
CA PRO A 127 7.58 -8.98 -8.09
C PRO A 127 6.80 -9.99 -8.94
N ASN A 128 6.04 -10.88 -8.28
CA ASN A 128 5.38 -12.02 -8.91
C ASN A 128 3.86 -11.85 -9.05
N LEU A 129 3.32 -10.65 -8.88
CA LEU A 129 1.87 -10.42 -8.97
C LEU A 129 1.38 -10.61 -10.40
N ASP A 130 0.50 -11.59 -10.60
CA ASP A 130 0.03 -12.03 -11.92
C ASP A 130 -1.10 -11.15 -12.47
N SER A 131 -1.84 -10.47 -11.59
CA SER A 131 -3.01 -9.69 -11.97
C SER A 131 -3.03 -8.33 -11.31
N PHE A 132 -3.41 -7.32 -12.09
CA PHE A 132 -3.75 -5.99 -11.58
C PHE A 132 -4.96 -6.10 -10.62
N PRO A 133 -4.92 -5.50 -9.42
CA PRO A 133 -6.06 -5.45 -8.49
C PRO A 133 -7.14 -4.49 -9.00
N SER A 134 -8.15 -5.02 -9.72
CA SER A 134 -9.13 -4.25 -10.48
C SER A 134 -9.97 -3.27 -9.63
N SER A 135 -10.14 -3.55 -8.33
CA SER A 135 -10.83 -2.66 -7.40
C SER A 135 -10.12 -1.32 -7.17
N VAL A 136 -8.81 -1.22 -7.47
CA VAL A 136 -8.08 0.05 -7.46
C VAL A 136 -8.71 1.05 -8.44
N CYS A 137 -9.28 0.57 -9.54
CA CYS A 137 -9.96 1.40 -10.52
C CYS A 137 -11.18 2.13 -9.94
N ARG A 138 -11.75 1.65 -8.84
CA ARG A 138 -12.93 2.24 -8.17
C ARG A 138 -12.58 3.28 -7.10
N LEU A 139 -11.30 3.59 -6.91
CA LEU A 139 -10.84 4.60 -5.94
C LEU A 139 -11.13 6.03 -6.44
N LYS A 140 -12.22 6.61 -5.95
CA LYS A 140 -12.75 7.93 -6.37
C LYS A 140 -11.89 9.14 -6.02
N HIS A 141 -10.85 8.95 -5.20
CA HIS A 141 -9.97 10.02 -4.74
C HIS A 141 -8.51 9.79 -5.13
N LEU A 142 -8.21 8.73 -5.87
CA LEU A 142 -6.84 8.40 -6.27
C LEU A 142 -6.28 9.48 -7.22
N ILE A 143 -5.07 9.93 -6.92
CA ILE A 143 -4.30 10.97 -7.62
C ILE A 143 -3.02 10.36 -8.21
N SER A 144 -2.40 9.41 -7.50
CA SER A 144 -1.21 8.70 -7.96
C SER A 144 -1.35 7.19 -7.76
N LEU A 145 -1.05 6.43 -8.82
CA LEU A 145 -1.00 4.98 -8.80
C LEU A 145 0.36 4.50 -9.32
N THR A 146 1.08 3.75 -8.50
CA THR A 146 2.30 3.04 -8.89
C THR A 146 2.12 1.54 -8.72
N LEU A 147 2.34 0.77 -9.77
CA LEU A 147 2.33 -0.70 -9.75
C LEU A 147 3.64 -1.22 -10.34
N ILE A 148 4.45 -1.91 -9.53
CA ILE A 148 5.72 -2.50 -9.95
C ILE A 148 5.62 -4.02 -9.77
N CYS A 149 5.38 -4.73 -10.86
CA CYS A 149 5.10 -6.16 -10.85
C CYS A 149 5.42 -6.77 -12.22
N SER A 150 6.03 -7.96 -12.22
CA SER A 150 6.68 -8.49 -13.42
C SER A 150 5.75 -9.29 -14.33
N ASN A 151 4.55 -9.63 -13.88
CA ASN A 151 3.65 -10.55 -14.58
C ASN A 151 2.37 -9.88 -15.09
N ILE A 152 2.23 -8.55 -14.99
CA ILE A 152 1.10 -7.86 -15.62
C ILE A 152 1.24 -7.92 -17.14
N ILE A 153 0.33 -8.68 -17.76
CA ILE A 153 0.24 -8.84 -19.21
C ILE A 153 -0.73 -7.82 -19.82
N LYS A 154 -1.80 -7.46 -19.09
CA LYS A 154 -2.87 -6.54 -19.52
C LYS A 154 -3.41 -5.73 -18.35
N LEU A 155 -3.94 -4.55 -18.63
CA LEU A 155 -4.70 -3.77 -17.66
C LEU A 155 -6.16 -4.30 -17.62
N PRO A 156 -6.84 -4.21 -16.46
CA PRO A 156 -8.23 -4.66 -16.38
C PRO A 156 -9.11 -3.70 -17.20
N GLU A 157 -10.25 -4.16 -17.73
CA GLU A 157 -11.18 -3.26 -18.43
C GLU A 157 -11.63 -2.06 -17.57
N LEU A 158 -11.75 -2.29 -16.25
CA LEU A 158 -12.06 -1.24 -15.29
C LEU A 158 -11.01 -0.12 -15.22
N ILE A 159 -9.81 -0.28 -15.81
CA ILE A 159 -8.79 0.78 -15.86
C ILE A 159 -9.32 2.07 -16.49
N PHE A 160 -10.30 1.97 -17.39
CA PHE A 160 -10.96 3.13 -18.01
C PHE A 160 -11.98 3.82 -17.08
N GLU A 161 -12.34 3.18 -15.98
CA GLU A 161 -13.14 3.77 -14.89
C GLU A 161 -12.27 4.48 -13.84
N LEU A 162 -10.93 4.42 -13.97
CA LEU A 162 -10.05 5.15 -13.07
C LEU A 162 -10.47 6.62 -13.02
N ASN A 163 -10.47 7.13 -11.79
CA ASN A 163 -10.88 8.48 -11.45
C ASN A 163 -10.28 9.52 -12.40
N SER A 164 -11.10 10.45 -12.89
CA SER A 164 -10.66 11.58 -13.72
C SER A 164 -9.69 12.53 -13.02
N LYS A 165 -9.50 12.39 -11.70
CA LYS A 165 -8.49 13.12 -10.93
C LYS A 165 -7.13 12.41 -10.85
N LEU A 166 -6.97 11.22 -11.44
CA LEU A 166 -5.69 10.54 -11.47
C LEU A 166 -4.72 11.36 -12.33
N LEU A 167 -3.62 11.79 -11.72
CA LEU A 167 -2.62 12.64 -12.36
C LEU A 167 -1.44 11.82 -12.87
N SER A 168 -1.08 10.74 -12.17
CA SER A 168 0.08 9.92 -12.47
C SER A 168 -0.23 8.42 -12.37
N LEU A 169 0.16 7.68 -13.41
CA LEU A 169 0.14 6.23 -13.47
C LEU A 169 1.53 5.72 -13.81
N THR A 170 2.15 4.99 -12.88
CA THR A 170 3.41 4.28 -13.14
C THR A 170 3.15 2.77 -13.15
N ILE A 171 3.54 2.11 -14.23
CA ILE A 171 3.56 0.64 -14.34
C ILE A 171 5.00 0.22 -14.60
N GLY A 172 5.60 -0.53 -13.68
CA GLY A 172 6.98 -0.97 -13.76
C GLY A 172 7.13 -2.48 -13.87
N SER A 173 8.32 -2.90 -14.30
CA SER A 173 8.67 -4.30 -14.60
C SER A 173 7.84 -4.88 -15.76
N VAL A 174 7.48 -4.04 -16.72
CA VAL A 174 6.78 -4.48 -17.94
C VAL A 174 7.75 -5.27 -18.81
N LYS A 175 7.42 -6.54 -19.06
CA LYS A 175 8.16 -7.39 -20.00
C LYS A 175 8.15 -6.76 -21.39
N GLU A 176 9.26 -6.84 -22.10
CA GLU A 176 9.41 -6.29 -23.46
C GLU A 176 8.31 -6.81 -24.40
N SER A 177 7.96 -8.10 -24.29
CA SER A 177 6.87 -8.73 -25.06
C SER A 177 5.49 -8.13 -24.85
N ASN A 178 5.26 -7.41 -23.74
CA ASN A 178 3.98 -6.83 -23.35
C ASN A 178 3.97 -5.29 -23.46
N MET A 179 5.13 -4.68 -23.73
CA MET A 179 5.30 -3.24 -23.69
C MET A 179 4.39 -2.51 -24.69
N ASP A 180 4.26 -3.01 -25.91
CA ASP A 180 3.44 -2.38 -26.94
C ASP A 180 1.95 -2.51 -26.65
N ASP A 181 1.51 -3.65 -26.10
CA ASP A 181 0.13 -3.85 -25.66
C ASP A 181 -0.25 -2.86 -24.55
N ILE A 182 0.56 -2.76 -23.50
CA ILE A 182 0.33 -1.84 -22.39
C ILE A 182 0.42 -0.37 -22.86
N LYS A 183 1.35 -0.02 -23.74
CA LYS A 183 1.39 1.31 -24.37
C LYS A 183 0.08 1.61 -25.12
N ASN A 184 -0.45 0.66 -25.87
CA ASN A 184 -1.68 0.87 -26.62
C ASN A 184 -2.92 0.99 -25.71
N GLU A 185 -2.99 0.20 -24.63
CA GLU A 185 -4.05 0.31 -23.63
C GLU A 185 -4.00 1.65 -22.90
N THR A 186 -2.80 2.09 -22.49
CA THR A 186 -2.59 3.34 -21.75
C THR A 186 -2.82 4.60 -22.58
N LYS A 187 -2.65 4.57 -23.91
CA LYS A 187 -2.99 5.71 -24.80
C LYS A 187 -4.46 6.13 -24.71
N ARG A 188 -5.35 5.21 -24.35
CA ARG A 188 -6.79 5.47 -24.19
C ARG A 188 -7.10 6.14 -22.85
N LEU A 189 -6.15 6.15 -21.92
CA LEU A 189 -6.30 6.79 -20.62
C LEU A 189 -6.04 8.29 -20.76
N GLN A 190 -6.94 9.11 -20.21
CA GLN A 190 -6.79 10.56 -20.17
C GLN A 190 -6.03 10.99 -18.90
N ILE A 191 -4.85 10.39 -18.68
CA ILE A 191 -4.02 10.65 -17.50
C ILE A 191 -2.85 11.56 -17.92
N PRO A 192 -2.58 12.66 -17.18
CA PRO A 192 -1.51 13.60 -17.50
C PRO A 192 -0.11 12.97 -17.61
N GLU A 193 0.23 12.08 -16.67
CA GLU A 193 1.53 11.44 -16.60
C GLU A 193 1.37 9.91 -16.57
N ILE A 194 1.95 9.25 -17.58
CA ILE A 194 2.02 7.79 -17.63
C ILE A 194 3.49 7.40 -17.81
N ILE A 195 4.00 6.60 -16.88
CA ILE A 195 5.37 6.10 -16.87
C ILE A 195 5.33 4.58 -16.97
N LEU A 196 5.98 4.04 -18.01
CA LEU A 196 6.16 2.61 -18.19
C LEU A 196 7.64 2.27 -17.99
N LEU A 197 7.97 1.45 -16.99
CA LEU A 197 9.33 1.00 -16.72
C LEU A 197 9.49 -0.45 -17.19
N GLY A 198 10.45 -0.68 -18.08
CA GLY A 198 10.81 -2.01 -18.57
C GLY A 198 11.49 -2.87 -17.49
N GLN A 199 11.59 -4.17 -17.77
CA GLN A 199 12.32 -5.14 -16.95
C GLN A 199 13.82 -5.17 -17.28
#